data_AF-A0A8C4X9W7-F1
#
_entry.id   AF-A0A8C4X9W7-F1
#
_cell.length_a   1.000
_cell.length_b   1.000
_cell.length_c   1.000
_cell.angle_alpha   90.00
_cell.angle_beta   90.00
_cell.angle_gamma   90.00
#
_symmetry.space_group_name_H-M   'P 1'
#
loop_
_entity.id
_entity.type
_entity.pdbx_description
1 polymer ?
#
loop_
_entity_poly.entity_id
_entity_poly.type
_entity_poly.pdbx_seq_one_letter_code
_entity_poly.pdbx_strand_id
1 'polypeptide(L)'
;MATFTQPQSVITQQVTVIKSPEWSTGICDCCDDMGVCCCATWCLPCFMCKTASDFGQCVCLPLLDPMLTGYFLGFTPVTIPPISLAMRASMRERFGIQGTICDDCCTVFCCYSCSWCQMARELKKRKQPLTIVNAQTTTFNVAQPSDQPTYNPIY
;
A
#
# COMPACT_ATOMS: atom_id res chain seq x y z
N MET A 1 -37.68 -8.16 50.50
CA MET A 1 -36.26 -8.22 50.07
C MET A 1 -36.18 -7.45 48.75
N ALA A 2 -35.64 -6.24 48.73
CA ALA A 2 -35.60 -5.42 47.52
C ALA A 2 -34.44 -5.90 46.65
N THR A 3 -34.74 -6.40 45.44
CA THR A 3 -33.72 -6.77 44.45
C THR A 3 -33.32 -5.52 43.67
N PHE A 4 -32.11 -5.04 43.90
CA PHE A 4 -31.51 -3.93 43.17
C PHE A 4 -30.91 -4.46 41.86
N THR A 5 -31.58 -4.24 40.73
CA THR A 5 -31.04 -4.57 39.40
C THR A 5 -30.12 -3.45 38.93
N GLN A 6 -28.81 -3.68 39.00
CA GLN A 6 -27.80 -2.76 38.48
C GLN A 6 -27.72 -2.88 36.94
N PRO A 7 -27.77 -1.77 36.18
CA PRO A 7 -27.60 -1.82 34.73
C PRO A 7 -26.19 -2.29 34.37
N GLN A 8 -26.09 -3.41 33.64
CA GLN A 8 -24.83 -3.90 33.10
C GLN A 8 -24.45 -3.05 31.88
N SER A 9 -23.33 -2.35 31.94
CA SER A 9 -22.78 -1.63 30.78
C SER A 9 -22.07 -2.61 29.86
N VAL A 10 -22.61 -2.86 28.67
CA VAL A 10 -21.92 -3.61 27.62
C VAL A 10 -20.86 -2.70 26.99
N ILE A 11 -19.58 -3.00 27.24
CA ILE A 11 -18.46 -2.28 26.62
C ILE A 11 -18.16 -2.97 25.28
N THR A 12 -18.61 -2.36 24.18
CA THR A 12 -18.26 -2.83 22.83
C THR A 12 -16.84 -2.34 22.48
N GLN A 13 -15.84 -3.21 22.53
CA GLN A 13 -14.51 -2.90 22.00
C GLN A 13 -14.48 -3.09 20.48
N GLN A 14 -14.28 -2.00 19.75
CA GLN A 14 -13.97 -2.04 18.32
C GLN A 14 -12.49 -2.38 18.13
N VAL A 15 -12.20 -3.59 17.65
CA VAL A 15 -10.84 -4.01 17.28
C VAL A 15 -10.58 -3.53 15.85
N THR A 16 -9.77 -2.48 15.68
CA THR A 16 -9.32 -2.05 14.36
C THR A 16 -8.20 -2.98 13.91
N VAL A 17 -8.49 -3.93 13.02
CA VAL A 17 -7.45 -4.71 12.34
C VAL A 17 -6.74 -3.78 11.36
N ILE A 18 -5.56 -3.30 11.72
CA ILE A 18 -4.69 -2.56 10.80
C ILE A 18 -4.21 -3.58 9.76
N LYS A 19 -4.88 -3.66 8.60
CA LYS A 19 -4.32 -4.37 7.45
C LYS A 19 -2.97 -3.73 7.15
N SER A 20 -1.93 -4.56 7.09
CA SER A 20 -0.62 -4.10 6.66
C SER A 20 -0.76 -3.49 5.26
N PRO A 21 -0.11 -2.35 4.98
CA PRO A 21 -0.38 -1.57 3.78
C PRO A 21 -0.07 -2.39 2.52
N GLU A 22 -0.89 -2.23 1.48
CA GLU A 22 -0.63 -2.76 0.15
C GLU A 22 -0.03 -1.67 -0.74
N TRP A 23 0.45 -2.03 -1.93
CA TRP A 23 0.82 -1.04 -2.96
C TRP A 23 -0.40 -0.16 -3.26
N SER A 24 -0.18 1.14 -3.41
CA SER A 24 -1.27 2.11 -3.58
C SER A 24 -1.95 2.06 -4.94
N THR A 25 -1.30 1.45 -5.92
CA THR A 25 -1.77 1.31 -7.32
C THR A 25 -1.37 -0.07 -7.81
N GLY A 26 -2.12 -0.64 -8.75
CA GLY A 26 -1.75 -1.83 -9.49
C GLY A 26 -0.50 -1.63 -10.34
N ILE A 27 0.01 -2.74 -10.89
CA ILE A 27 1.18 -2.72 -11.77
C ILE A 27 0.84 -2.09 -13.13
N CYS A 28 -0.34 -2.40 -13.68
CA CYS A 28 -0.80 -1.93 -14.99
C CYS A 28 -1.53 -0.58 -14.98
N ASP A 29 -1.71 0.07 -13.82
CA ASP A 29 -2.27 1.43 -13.70
C ASP A 29 -1.39 2.50 -14.40
N CYS A 30 -0.29 2.09 -15.02
CA CYS A 30 0.55 2.93 -15.86
C CYS A 30 -0.21 3.53 -17.05
N CYS A 31 -1.23 2.84 -17.55
CA CYS A 31 -2.07 3.34 -18.64
C CYS A 31 -3.05 4.44 -18.19
N ASP A 32 -3.25 4.64 -16.88
CA ASP A 32 -4.12 5.69 -16.36
C ASP A 32 -3.37 7.02 -16.11
N ASP A 33 -2.03 6.95 -15.93
CA ASP A 33 -1.15 8.12 -15.80
C ASP A 33 -0.18 8.17 -16.98
N MET A 34 -0.69 8.65 -18.12
CA MET A 34 0.03 8.72 -19.41
C MET A 34 1.36 9.49 -19.30
N GLY A 35 1.51 10.41 -18.34
CA GLY A 35 2.77 11.12 -18.12
C GLY A 35 3.90 10.19 -17.65
N VAL A 36 3.60 9.24 -16.77
CA VAL A 36 4.57 8.25 -16.27
C VAL A 36 4.85 7.19 -17.35
N CYS A 37 3.82 6.76 -18.08
CA CYS A 37 3.95 5.84 -19.22
C CYS A 37 4.82 6.41 -20.35
N CYS A 38 4.59 7.68 -20.73
CA CYS A 38 5.36 8.37 -21.77
C CYS A 38 6.81 8.73 -21.33
N CYS A 39 7.05 8.97 -20.04
CA CYS A 39 8.41 9.16 -19.54
C CYS A 39 9.22 7.85 -19.48
N ALA A 40 8.55 6.74 -19.17
CA ALA A 40 9.13 5.40 -19.25
C ALA A 40 9.49 5.01 -20.69
N THR A 41 8.76 5.49 -21.70
CA THR A 41 9.07 5.24 -23.12
C THR A 41 10.11 6.19 -23.72
N TRP A 42 10.23 7.44 -23.24
CA TRP A 42 11.16 8.43 -23.82
C TRP A 42 12.59 8.40 -23.24
N CYS A 43 12.76 8.14 -21.93
CA CYS A 43 14.07 7.83 -21.31
C CYS A 43 13.89 7.03 -20.01
N LEU A 44 13.67 5.72 -20.13
CA LEU A 44 13.60 4.80 -18.99
C LEU A 44 14.82 4.89 -18.05
N PRO A 45 16.08 4.98 -18.54
CA PRO A 45 17.25 5.11 -17.67
C PRO A 45 17.21 6.37 -16.79
N CYS A 46 16.86 7.51 -17.38
CA CYS A 46 16.73 8.78 -16.66
C CYS A 46 15.63 8.71 -15.58
N PHE A 47 14.51 8.07 -15.92
CA PHE A 47 13.39 7.89 -15.02
C PHE A 47 13.74 7.00 -13.81
N MET A 48 14.45 5.89 -14.05
CA MET A 48 14.93 5.01 -12.98
C MET A 48 15.92 5.72 -12.07
N CYS A 49 16.88 6.46 -12.65
CA CYS A 49 17.82 7.31 -11.93
C CYS A 49 17.12 8.32 -11.02
N LYS A 50 16.11 9.02 -11.55
CA LYS A 50 15.29 9.96 -10.78
C LYS A 50 14.54 9.25 -9.65
N THR A 51 13.90 8.12 -9.93
CA THR A 51 13.13 7.35 -8.95
C THR A 51 14.03 6.84 -7.81
N ALA A 52 15.23 6.36 -8.13
CA ALA A 52 16.24 5.97 -7.13
C ALA A 52 16.68 7.17 -6.28
N SER A 53 16.96 8.31 -6.91
CA SER A 53 17.26 9.56 -6.19
C SER A 53 16.12 9.96 -5.26
N ASP A 54 14.88 9.85 -5.74
CA ASP A 54 13.68 10.20 -4.99
C ASP A 54 13.45 9.29 -3.78
N PHE A 55 13.88 8.04 -3.86
CA PHE A 55 13.88 7.09 -2.75
C PHE A 55 15.04 7.32 -1.75
N GLY A 56 16.08 8.05 -2.17
CA GLY A 56 17.28 8.32 -1.38
C GLY A 56 18.42 7.32 -1.59
N GLN A 57 18.45 6.66 -2.75
CA GLN A 57 19.51 5.73 -3.15
C GLN A 57 20.43 6.36 -4.21
N CYS A 58 21.57 5.73 -4.49
CA CYS A 58 22.49 6.23 -5.51
C CYS A 58 21.80 6.23 -6.90
N VAL A 59 21.86 7.38 -7.56
CA VAL A 59 21.22 7.69 -8.86
C VAL A 59 21.55 6.64 -9.92
N CYS A 60 22.81 6.18 -9.97
CA CYS A 60 23.27 5.34 -11.07
C CYS A 60 23.06 3.84 -10.82
N LEU A 61 22.65 3.42 -9.61
CA LEU A 61 22.43 2.01 -9.30
C LEU A 61 21.51 1.31 -10.31
N PRO A 62 20.36 1.89 -10.70
CA PRO A 62 19.46 1.23 -11.64
C PRO A 62 20.03 1.04 -13.04
N LEU A 63 21.08 1.80 -13.42
CA LEU A 63 21.74 1.66 -14.72
C LEU A 63 22.59 0.39 -14.82
N LEU A 64 22.93 -0.23 -13.69
CA LEU A 64 23.67 -1.49 -13.66
C LEU A 64 22.81 -2.68 -14.10
N ASP A 65 21.48 -2.63 -13.92
CA ASP A 65 20.58 -3.72 -14.29
C ASP A 65 20.66 -4.13 -15.78
N PRO A 66 20.54 -3.23 -16.77
CA PRO A 66 20.67 -3.61 -18.19
C PRO A 66 22.08 -4.06 -18.58
N MET A 67 23.13 -3.62 -17.85
CA MET A 67 24.49 -4.11 -18.05
C MET A 67 24.69 -5.53 -17.50
N LEU A 68 24.05 -5.84 -16.38
CA LEU A 68 24.19 -7.12 -15.66
C LEU A 68 23.25 -8.21 -16.18
N THR A 69 22.08 -7.83 -16.70
CA THR A 69 21.07 -8.78 -17.19
C THR A 69 21.30 -9.23 -18.63
N GLY A 70 22.31 -8.71 -19.32
CA GLY A 70 22.69 -9.19 -20.65
C GLY A 70 21.69 -8.84 -21.75
N TYR A 71 20.82 -7.84 -21.56
CA TYR A 71 19.90 -7.35 -22.59
C TYR A 71 20.64 -6.93 -23.88
N PHE A 72 21.93 -6.58 -23.78
CA PHE A 72 22.82 -6.28 -24.90
C PHE A 72 23.62 -7.48 -25.45
N LEU A 73 23.73 -8.59 -24.71
CA LEU A 73 24.61 -9.72 -25.06
C LEU A 73 23.89 -11.05 -25.32
N GLY A 74 22.56 -11.09 -25.22
CA GLY A 74 21.73 -12.13 -25.84
C GLY A 74 21.95 -13.57 -25.36
N PHE A 75 22.48 -13.80 -24.16
CA PHE A 75 22.91 -15.16 -23.75
C PHE A 75 22.17 -15.79 -22.56
N THR A 76 21.15 -15.17 -21.94
CA THR A 76 20.41 -15.84 -20.86
C THR A 76 18.91 -15.50 -20.86
N PRO A 77 18.02 -16.50 -20.78
CA PRO A 77 16.57 -16.28 -20.89
C PRO A 77 15.93 -15.72 -19.61
N VAL A 78 16.61 -15.71 -18.47
CA VAL A 78 16.03 -15.28 -17.18
C VAL A 78 17.11 -14.65 -16.30
N THR A 79 17.32 -13.35 -16.44
CA THR A 79 18.14 -12.56 -15.53
C THR A 79 17.25 -11.51 -14.89
N ILE A 80 16.76 -11.83 -13.69
CA ILE A 80 15.99 -10.89 -12.86
C ILE A 80 16.91 -9.70 -12.56
N PRO A 81 16.53 -8.46 -12.91
CA PRO A 81 17.37 -7.29 -12.67
C PRO A 81 17.54 -7.08 -11.15
N PRO A 82 18.75 -7.32 -10.62
CA PRO A 82 18.96 -7.43 -9.18
C PRO A 82 18.75 -6.10 -8.46
N ILE A 83 19.09 -4.97 -9.09
CA ILE A 83 18.92 -3.65 -8.48
C ILE A 83 17.44 -3.28 -8.41
N SER A 84 16.69 -3.54 -9.47
CA SER A 84 15.24 -3.32 -9.48
C SER A 84 14.51 -4.18 -8.45
N LEU A 85 14.90 -5.44 -8.32
CA LEU A 85 14.38 -6.32 -7.27
C LEU A 85 14.72 -5.79 -5.87
N ALA A 86 15.97 -5.39 -5.64
CA ALA A 86 16.42 -4.85 -4.36
C ALA A 86 15.73 -3.51 -4.01
N MET A 87 15.55 -2.63 -4.98
CA MET A 87 14.79 -1.37 -4.81
C MET A 87 13.35 -1.65 -4.42
N ARG A 88 12.71 -2.60 -5.09
CA ARG A 88 11.33 -2.96 -4.78
C ARG A 88 11.18 -3.59 -3.39
N ALA A 89 12.07 -4.54 -3.06
CA ALA A 89 12.09 -5.18 -1.75
C ALA A 89 12.35 -4.17 -0.62
N SER A 90 13.33 -3.28 -0.80
CA SER A 90 13.64 -2.23 0.18
C SER A 90 12.51 -1.21 0.34
N MET A 91 11.76 -0.88 -0.72
CA MET A 91 10.54 -0.07 -0.60
C MET A 91 9.46 -0.79 0.21
N ARG A 92 9.26 -2.10 0.00
CA ARG A 92 8.28 -2.87 0.78
C ARG A 92 8.66 -2.94 2.25
N GLU A 93 9.93 -3.18 2.53
CA GLU A 93 10.44 -3.18 3.90
C GLU A 93 10.25 -1.81 4.56
N ARG A 94 10.64 -0.72 3.87
CA ARG A 94 10.55 0.64 4.40
C ARG A 94 9.12 1.13 4.61
N PHE A 95 8.20 0.74 3.73
CA PHE A 95 6.80 1.17 3.79
C PHE A 95 5.86 0.14 4.44
N GLY A 96 6.38 -1.01 4.88
CA GLY A 96 5.61 -2.10 5.48
C GLY A 96 4.63 -2.79 4.52
N ILE A 97 4.94 -2.79 3.21
CA ILE A 97 4.03 -3.28 2.17
C ILE A 97 4.01 -4.82 2.13
N GLN A 98 2.83 -5.44 2.18
CA GLN A 98 2.70 -6.91 2.21
C GLN A 98 3.24 -7.59 0.95
N GLY A 99 3.89 -8.74 1.18
CA GLY A 99 4.10 -9.88 0.28
C GLY A 99 5.57 -10.28 0.15
N THR A 100 5.92 -11.05 -0.88
CA THR A 100 7.18 -11.84 -0.91
C THR A 100 8.16 -11.39 -1.99
N ILE A 101 9.44 -11.76 -1.83
CA ILE A 101 10.48 -11.56 -2.87
C ILE A 101 10.09 -12.28 -4.18
N CYS A 102 9.38 -13.41 -4.09
CA CYS A 102 8.84 -14.10 -5.27
C CYS A 102 7.86 -13.23 -6.03
N ASP A 103 6.94 -12.55 -5.34
CA ASP A 103 5.99 -11.62 -5.97
C ASP A 103 6.72 -10.47 -6.66
N ASP A 104 7.78 -9.95 -6.04
CA ASP A 104 8.59 -8.88 -6.61
C ASP A 104 9.35 -9.33 -7.85
N CYS A 105 9.95 -10.52 -7.81
CA CYS A 105 10.60 -11.15 -8.94
C CYS A 105 9.64 -11.32 -10.12
N CYS A 106 8.46 -11.92 -9.88
CA CYS A 106 7.43 -12.11 -10.89
C CYS A 106 6.94 -10.78 -11.47
N THR A 107 6.78 -9.75 -10.63
CA THR A 107 6.34 -8.42 -11.05
C THR A 107 7.36 -7.75 -11.97
N VAL A 108 8.62 -7.75 -11.56
CA VAL A 108 9.73 -7.14 -12.30
C VAL A 108 9.97 -7.88 -13.63
N PHE A 109 9.81 -9.20 -13.63
CA PHE A 109 9.89 -10.04 -14.84
C PHE A 109 8.71 -9.80 -15.80
N CYS A 110 7.48 -9.74 -15.28
CA CYS A 110 6.28 -9.57 -16.09
C CYS A 110 6.23 -8.22 -16.81
N CYS A 111 6.55 -7.13 -16.11
CA CYS A 111 6.70 -5.82 -16.73
C CYS A 111 7.70 -4.95 -15.98
N TYR A 112 8.93 -4.90 -16.51
CA TYR A 112 10.02 -4.12 -15.93
C TYR A 112 9.68 -2.63 -15.79
N SER A 113 9.21 -1.99 -16.87
CA SER A 113 8.84 -0.57 -16.87
C SER A 113 7.70 -0.27 -15.89
N CYS A 114 6.65 -1.09 -15.92
CA CYS A 114 5.50 -0.93 -15.03
C CYS A 114 5.88 -1.02 -13.56
N SER A 115 6.84 -1.90 -13.21
CA SER A 115 7.34 -2.04 -11.85
C SER A 115 7.99 -0.75 -11.34
N TRP A 116 8.79 -0.09 -12.18
CA TRP A 116 9.37 1.22 -11.89
C TRP A 116 8.34 2.32 -11.80
N CYS A 117 7.34 2.32 -12.68
CA CYS A 117 6.23 3.27 -12.63
C CYS A 117 5.44 3.15 -11.31
N GLN A 118 5.14 1.93 -10.86
CA GLN A 118 4.45 1.68 -9.60
C GLN A 118 5.26 2.19 -8.41
N MET A 119 6.57 1.91 -8.38
CA MET A 119 7.48 2.42 -7.34
C MET A 119 7.51 3.95 -7.30
N ALA A 120 7.60 4.62 -8.46
CA ALA A 120 7.58 6.08 -8.54
C ALA A 120 6.26 6.69 -8.05
N ARG A 121 5.12 6.07 -8.39
CA ARG A 121 3.80 6.52 -7.89
C ARG A 121 3.69 6.35 -6.37
N GLU A 122 4.18 5.23 -5.84
CA GLU A 122 4.19 4.99 -4.39
C GLU A 122 5.02 6.06 -3.67
N LEU A 123 6.23 6.34 -4.16
CA LEU A 123 7.06 7.44 -3.65
C LEU A 123 6.34 8.78 -3.69
N LYS A 124 5.70 9.13 -4.82
CA LYS A 124 4.95 10.38 -4.96
C LYS A 124 3.81 10.48 -3.94
N LYS A 125 3.07 9.39 -3.71
CA LYS A 125 1.96 9.37 -2.75
C LYS A 125 2.46 9.50 -1.31
N ARG A 126 3.56 8.81 -0.96
CA ARG A 126 4.12 8.85 0.40
C ARG A 126 4.87 10.15 0.72
N LYS A 127 5.34 10.88 -0.31
CA LYS A 127 5.92 12.23 -0.16
C LYS A 127 4.87 13.32 0.06
N GLN A 128 3.59 13.07 -0.23
CA GLN A 128 2.55 14.07 0.04
C GLN A 128 2.32 14.20 1.54
N PRO A 129 2.27 15.42 2.10
CA PRO A 129 1.93 15.61 3.50
C PRO A 129 0.52 15.05 3.75
N LEU A 130 0.39 14.15 4.73
CA LEU A 130 -0.90 13.62 5.16
C LEU A 130 -1.79 14.78 5.60
N THR A 131 -2.81 15.10 4.82
CA THR A 131 -3.87 16.01 5.26
C THR A 131 -4.69 15.29 6.32
N ILE A 132 -4.46 15.64 7.59
CA ILE A 132 -5.25 15.13 8.71
C ILE A 132 -6.66 15.72 8.60
N VAL A 133 -7.62 14.91 8.15
CA VAL A 133 -9.05 15.25 8.23
C VAL A 133 -9.52 14.78 9.61
N ASN A 134 -9.77 15.73 10.51
CA ASN A 134 -10.42 15.42 11.78
C ASN A 134 -11.85 14.91 11.50
N ALA A 135 -12.10 13.64 11.80
CA ALA A 135 -13.44 13.07 11.75
C ALA A 135 -14.28 13.67 12.90
N GLN A 136 -15.37 14.35 12.58
CA GLN A 136 -16.34 14.79 13.58
C GLN A 136 -17.24 13.61 13.95
N THR A 137 -17.16 13.16 15.20
CA THR A 137 -18.06 12.13 15.74
C THR A 137 -19.39 12.77 16.12
N THR A 138 -20.43 12.56 15.31
CA THR A 138 -21.81 12.91 15.69
C THR A 138 -22.39 11.79 16.57
N THR A 139 -22.54 12.05 17.86
CA THR A 139 -23.25 11.16 18.79
C THR A 139 -24.76 11.31 18.60
N PHE A 140 -25.44 10.24 18.20
CA PHE A 140 -26.90 10.17 18.23
C PHE A 140 -27.35 9.57 19.57
N ASN A 141 -28.09 10.33 20.36
CA ASN A 141 -28.74 9.81 21.57
C ASN A 141 -29.96 8.97 21.14
N VAL A 142 -29.84 7.65 21.22
CA VAL A 142 -30.99 6.75 21.02
C VAL A 142 -31.90 6.86 22.24
N ALA A 143 -33.09 7.44 22.07
CA ALA A 143 -34.13 7.42 23.09
C ALA A 143 -34.57 5.97 23.31
N GLN A 144 -34.52 5.50 24.57
CA GLN A 144 -35.00 4.17 24.93
C GLN A 144 -36.53 4.13 24.79
N PRO A 145 -37.12 3.11 24.15
CA PRO A 145 -38.56 2.92 24.11
C PRO A 145 -39.06 2.65 25.53
N SER A 146 -39.93 3.52 26.04
CA SER A 146 -40.59 3.37 27.34
C SER A 146 -41.87 2.55 27.17
N ASP A 147 -41.76 1.23 27.03
CA ASP A 147 -42.90 0.33 27.20
C ASP A 147 -42.42 -1.05 27.63
N GLN A 148 -42.42 -1.32 28.95
CA GLN A 148 -42.43 -2.68 29.47
C GLN A 148 -43.85 -3.00 29.99
N PRO A 149 -44.53 -4.05 29.50
CA PRO A 149 -45.83 -4.44 30.03
C PRO A 149 -45.66 -4.97 31.46
N THR A 150 -46.44 -4.40 32.38
CA THR A 150 -46.56 -4.83 33.77
C THR A 150 -47.07 -6.27 33.84
N TYR A 151 -46.19 -7.21 34.20
CA TYR A 151 -46.55 -8.58 34.55
C TYR A 151 -47.12 -8.61 35.97
N ASN A 152 -48.39 -8.98 36.11
CA ASN A 152 -49.08 -9.12 37.38
C ASN A 152 -49.33 -10.61 37.65
N PRO A 153 -48.61 -11.27 38.57
CA PRO A 153 -48.88 -12.66 38.90
C PRO A 153 -50.17 -12.74 39.73
N ILE A 154 -51.17 -13.45 39.21
CA ILE A 154 -52.35 -13.87 39.98
C ILE A 154 -51.95 -15.12 40.77
N TYR A 155 -52.29 -15.09 42.07
CA TYR A 155 -52.07 -16.07 43.14
C TYR A 155 -51.73 -17.50 42.74
#